data_AF-A0A0C2X984-F1
#
_entry.id   AF-A0A0C2X984-F1
#
_cell.length_a   1.000
_cell.length_b   1.000
_cell.length_c   1.000
_cell.angle_alpha   90.00
_cell.angle_beta   90.00
_cell.angle_gamma   90.00
#
_symmetry.space_group_name_H-M   'P 1'
#
loop_
_entity.id
_entity.type
_entity.pdbx_description
1 polymer ?
#
loop_
_entity_poly.entity_id
_entity_poly.type
_entity_poly.pdbx_seq_one_letter_code
_entity_poly.pdbx_strand_id
1 'polypeptide(L)'
;DHPATLFKAAFKEKAGKLTYTDVVFDITKDYEWDVNFINLGVLHIPSWRSQIRLRYFANCENYRHIIPLLTLAIQHRLPFQIGIHAKDFHLFEPGQISHIDRELLSVMYKPGFYEAPFVFQSSAAFADSYRGKVGDMLRRPHTRAFIGMGGPYSWLAERWGVNPIADFMSGPSIQVTRHFRGGNDSAEKNALGIHWDQVSSQETDFLFGHIPATKQYPERWLYPPEHILDEWCDHWTGEWNAGMEAIFLCITSKITRSPPTAVPLSRKGWEADLRSHNRGNKAPAYKPEEEDFTDAKEGLQAAGLPVDWNRQKLTAIIVPEYTIL
;
A
#
# COMPACT_ATOMS: atom_id res chain seq x y z
N ASP A 1 7.54 -13.22 32.49
CA ASP A 1 7.09 -14.44 31.77
C ASP A 1 5.59 -14.70 31.82
N HIS A 2 4.96 -14.79 33.00
CA HIS A 2 3.51 -15.08 33.09
C HIS A 2 2.61 -13.98 32.49
N PRO A 3 2.82 -12.66 32.75
CA PRO A 3 1.98 -11.60 32.16
C PRO A 3 2.08 -11.52 30.63
N ALA A 4 3.30 -11.62 30.08
CA ALA A 4 3.53 -11.62 28.65
C ALA A 4 2.87 -12.82 27.95
N THR A 5 2.90 -14.01 28.57
CA THR A 5 2.26 -15.22 28.02
C THR A 5 0.74 -15.08 28.01
N LEU A 6 0.14 -14.58 29.09
CA LEU A 6 -1.30 -14.33 29.19
C LEU A 6 -1.76 -13.28 28.17
N PHE A 7 -1.03 -12.17 28.06
CA PHE A 7 -1.30 -11.13 27.07
C PHE A 7 -1.25 -11.72 25.65
N LYS A 8 -0.18 -12.45 25.31
CA LYS A 8 -0.01 -13.03 23.97
C LYS A 8 -1.16 -13.98 23.62
N ALA A 9 -1.60 -14.81 24.56
CA ALA A 9 -2.73 -15.71 24.36
C ALA A 9 -4.04 -14.94 24.12
N ALA A 10 -4.37 -13.99 24.99
CA ALA A 10 -5.59 -13.18 24.89
C ALA A 10 -5.60 -12.31 23.62
N PHE A 11 -4.47 -11.69 23.28
CA PHE A 11 -4.36 -10.87 22.07
C PHE A 11 -4.42 -11.72 20.81
N LYS A 12 -3.85 -12.93 20.82
CA LYS A 12 -3.96 -13.86 19.68
C LYS A 12 -5.41 -14.26 19.41
N GLU A 13 -6.19 -14.51 20.46
CA GLU A 13 -7.62 -14.81 20.36
C GLU A 13 -8.41 -13.63 19.78
N LYS A 14 -8.18 -12.41 20.28
CA LYS A 14 -8.90 -11.21 19.83
C LYS A 14 -8.51 -10.75 18.43
N ALA A 15 -7.21 -10.61 18.18
CA ALA A 15 -6.68 -9.97 16.96
C ALA A 15 -6.35 -10.96 15.84
N GLY A 16 -6.24 -12.27 16.13
CA GLY A 16 -5.92 -13.27 15.12
C GLY A 16 -6.97 -13.42 14.02
N LYS A 17 -8.23 -13.07 14.30
CA LYS A 17 -9.31 -13.03 13.29
C LYS A 17 -9.28 -11.79 12.39
N LEU A 18 -8.44 -10.79 12.72
CA LEU A 18 -8.38 -9.50 12.00
C LEU A 18 -7.36 -9.51 10.87
N THR A 19 -6.58 -10.58 10.76
CA THR A 19 -5.47 -10.70 9.81
C THR A 19 -5.39 -12.10 9.23
N TYR A 20 -4.60 -12.25 8.17
CA TYR A 20 -4.34 -13.53 7.54
C TYR A 20 -2.92 -13.96 7.88
N THR A 21 -2.72 -15.21 8.31
CA THR A 21 -1.36 -15.71 8.61
C THR A 21 -0.63 -16.24 7.38
N ASP A 22 -1.37 -16.49 6.30
CA ASP A 22 -0.81 -17.03 5.07
C ASP A 22 -0.20 -15.91 4.23
N VAL A 23 1.07 -16.08 3.86
CA VAL A 23 1.77 -15.18 2.94
C VAL A 23 1.47 -15.60 1.51
N VAL A 24 0.84 -14.71 0.74
CA VAL A 24 0.48 -14.96 -0.67
C VAL A 24 1.64 -14.68 -1.62
N PHE A 25 2.53 -13.77 -1.22
CA PHE A 25 3.72 -13.36 -1.96
C PHE A 25 4.86 -13.15 -0.97
N ASP A 26 6.01 -13.76 -1.24
CA ASP A 26 7.20 -13.66 -0.39
C ASP A 26 8.24 -12.75 -1.02
N ILE A 27 8.84 -11.91 -0.19
CA ILE A 27 9.90 -10.99 -0.58
C ILE A 27 11.20 -11.76 -0.36
N THR A 28 11.84 -12.17 -1.46
CA THR A 28 13.10 -12.92 -1.41
C THR A 28 14.23 -12.08 -0.80
N LYS A 29 15.34 -12.73 -0.43
CA LYS A 29 16.53 -12.09 0.15
C LYS A 29 17.18 -11.00 -0.71
N ASP A 30 16.80 -10.88 -1.98
CA ASP A 30 17.36 -9.87 -2.90
C ASP A 30 16.87 -8.45 -2.60
N TYR A 31 15.82 -8.31 -1.78
CA TYR A 31 15.32 -7.04 -1.32
C TYR A 31 15.89 -6.72 0.07
N GLU A 32 16.85 -5.81 0.12
CA GLU A 32 17.43 -5.30 1.36
C GLU A 32 16.97 -3.86 1.62
N TRP A 33 16.60 -3.58 2.87
CA TRP A 33 16.27 -2.23 3.29
C TRP A 33 17.53 -1.36 3.32
N ASP A 34 17.45 -0.14 2.79
CA ASP A 34 18.53 0.83 2.96
C ASP A 34 18.73 1.15 4.44
N VAL A 35 19.99 1.03 4.90
CA VAL A 35 20.34 1.16 6.32
C VAL A 35 20.09 2.58 6.82
N ASN A 36 20.34 3.61 6.02
CA ASN A 36 20.04 4.99 6.40
C ASN A 36 18.53 5.19 6.50
N PHE A 37 17.77 4.59 5.57
CA PHE A 37 16.32 4.70 5.56
C PHE A 37 15.70 4.11 6.82
N ILE A 38 16.20 2.97 7.30
CA ILE A 38 15.73 2.39 8.56
C ILE A 38 16.18 3.21 9.78
N ASN A 39 17.44 3.65 9.80
CA ASN A 39 17.98 4.35 10.97
C ASN A 39 17.36 5.74 11.18
N LEU A 40 16.97 6.41 10.09
CA LEU A 40 16.44 7.77 10.10
C LEU A 40 14.92 7.81 9.96
N GLY A 41 14.33 6.71 9.49
CA GLY A 41 12.92 6.60 9.17
C GLY A 41 11.99 6.83 10.36
N VAL A 42 10.94 7.61 10.11
CA VAL A 42 9.80 7.79 11.01
C VAL A 42 8.62 7.08 10.40
N LEU A 43 8.09 6.07 11.09
CA LEU A 43 6.96 5.29 10.63
C LEU A 43 5.71 6.17 10.58
N HIS A 44 4.99 6.14 9.47
CA HIS A 44 3.70 6.80 9.32
C HIS A 44 2.67 5.75 8.88
N ILE A 45 1.72 5.41 9.74
CA ILE A 45 0.67 4.43 9.43
C ILE A 45 -0.66 5.20 9.34
N PRO A 46 -1.22 5.39 8.13
CA PRO A 46 -2.44 6.18 7.95
C PRO A 46 -3.68 5.48 8.52
N SER A 47 -3.67 4.15 8.60
CA SER A 47 -4.80 3.33 9.05
C SER A 47 -4.48 2.59 10.34
N TRP A 48 -5.28 2.85 11.36
CA TRP A 48 -5.16 2.17 12.63
C TRP A 48 -5.46 0.65 12.52
N ARG A 49 -6.30 0.23 11.55
CA ARG A 49 -6.54 -1.19 11.27
C ARG A 49 -5.25 -1.91 10.87
N SER A 50 -4.44 -1.28 10.01
CA SER A 50 -3.14 -1.80 9.60
C SER A 50 -2.15 -1.85 10.76
N GLN A 51 -2.21 -0.87 11.67
CA GLN A 51 -1.40 -0.87 12.88
C GLN A 51 -1.75 -2.04 13.81
N ILE A 52 -3.04 -2.34 14.04
CA ILE A 52 -3.46 -3.49 14.83
C ILE A 52 -2.98 -4.80 14.23
N ARG A 53 -3.06 -4.95 12.91
CA ARG A 53 -2.54 -6.13 12.20
C ARG A 53 -1.03 -6.30 12.38
N LEU A 54 -0.25 -5.23 12.17
CA LEU A 54 1.19 -5.26 12.41
C LEU A 54 1.53 -5.61 13.86
N ARG A 55 0.75 -5.11 14.82
CA ARG A 55 0.92 -5.41 16.23
C ARG A 55 0.54 -6.83 16.60
N TYR A 56 -0.42 -7.43 15.90
CA TYR A 56 -0.67 -8.87 16.00
C TYR A 56 0.61 -9.64 15.67
N PHE A 57 1.19 -9.41 14.50
CA PHE A 57 2.45 -10.09 14.13
C PHE A 57 3.57 -9.78 15.12
N ALA A 58 3.73 -8.51 15.50
CA ALA A 58 4.77 -8.09 16.43
C ALA A 58 4.71 -8.83 17.77
N ASN A 59 3.52 -9.07 18.31
CA ASN A 59 3.35 -9.63 19.65
C ASN A 59 3.06 -11.13 19.65
N CYS A 60 2.42 -11.64 18.60
CA CYS A 60 1.99 -13.03 18.50
C CYS A 60 2.98 -13.90 17.72
N GLU A 61 3.71 -13.31 16.76
CA GLU A 61 4.74 -14.00 15.99
C GLU A 61 6.14 -13.67 16.52
N ASN A 62 7.14 -14.52 16.24
CA ASN A 62 8.47 -14.47 16.86
C ASN A 62 9.39 -13.39 16.25
N TYR A 63 8.87 -12.19 16.02
CA TYR A 63 9.65 -11.04 15.55
C TYR A 63 10.38 -10.35 16.70
N ARG A 64 11.61 -9.90 16.45
CA ARG A 64 12.47 -9.18 17.41
C ARG A 64 12.85 -7.77 16.98
N HIS A 65 12.54 -7.42 15.73
CA HIS A 65 12.94 -6.18 15.10
C HIS A 65 11.81 -5.68 14.21
N ILE A 66 11.75 -4.36 14.01
CA ILE A 66 10.74 -3.72 13.16
C ILE A 66 10.94 -4.06 11.67
N ILE A 67 12.18 -4.28 11.21
CA ILE A 67 12.48 -4.53 9.78
C ILE A 67 11.72 -5.74 9.22
N PRO A 68 11.76 -6.94 9.86
CA PRO A 68 10.91 -8.06 9.44
C PRO A 68 9.42 -7.74 9.40
N LEU A 69 8.91 -6.91 10.32
CA LEU A 69 7.50 -6.50 10.34
C LEU A 69 7.16 -5.56 9.19
N LEU A 70 8.03 -4.63 8.82
CA LEU A 70 7.83 -3.78 7.63
C LEU A 70 7.87 -4.60 6.35
N THR A 71 8.73 -5.61 6.29
CA THR A 71 8.79 -6.55 5.16
C THR A 71 7.50 -7.34 5.07
N LEU A 72 7.00 -7.85 6.21
CA LEU A 72 5.69 -8.50 6.30
C LEU A 72 4.56 -7.53 5.91
N ALA A 73 4.64 -6.25 6.29
CA ALA A 73 3.67 -5.25 5.88
C ALA A 73 3.57 -5.15 4.35
N ILE A 74 4.70 -5.19 3.63
CA ILE A 74 4.70 -5.20 2.17
C ILE A 74 4.10 -6.50 1.63
N GLN A 75 4.45 -7.65 2.20
CA GLN A 75 3.94 -8.98 1.78
C GLN A 75 2.41 -9.09 1.93
N HIS A 76 1.86 -8.55 3.01
CA HIS A 76 0.42 -8.48 3.28
C HIS A 76 -0.24 -7.25 2.64
N ARG A 77 0.55 -6.41 1.97
CA ARG A 77 0.16 -5.13 1.37
C ARG A 77 -0.61 -4.26 2.37
N LEU A 78 -0.12 -4.16 3.59
CA LEU A 78 -0.63 -3.24 4.59
C LEU A 78 -0.12 -1.83 4.27
N PRO A 79 -0.97 -0.79 4.33
CA PRO A 79 -0.55 0.58 4.09
C PRO A 79 0.35 1.10 5.21
N PHE A 80 1.52 1.61 4.85
CA PHE A 80 2.42 2.38 5.71
C PHE A 80 3.36 3.23 4.85
N GLN A 81 3.88 4.31 5.43
CA GLN A 81 4.88 5.17 4.83
C GLN A 81 6.04 5.33 5.82
N ILE A 82 7.21 5.69 5.33
CA ILE A 82 8.36 6.05 6.16
C ILE A 82 8.76 7.46 5.76
N GLY A 83 8.55 8.40 6.69
CA GLY A 83 8.94 9.78 6.52
C GLY A 83 10.39 10.01 6.92
N ILE A 84 11.05 10.95 6.23
CA ILE A 84 12.42 11.40 6.50
C ILE A 84 12.41 12.90 6.74
N HIS A 85 13.23 13.37 7.69
CA HIS A 85 13.39 14.79 7.93
C HIS A 85 14.16 15.47 6.80
N ALA A 86 13.78 16.70 6.46
CA ALA A 86 14.42 17.47 5.37
C ALA A 86 15.94 17.63 5.50
N LYS A 87 16.45 17.72 6.74
CA LYS A 87 17.89 17.82 7.01
C LYS A 87 18.69 16.59 6.53
N ASP A 88 18.03 15.45 6.39
CA ASP A 88 18.65 14.16 6.09
C ASP A 88 18.49 13.77 4.60
N PHE A 89 17.84 14.60 3.77
CA PHE A 89 17.61 14.31 2.34
C PHE A 89 18.88 14.07 1.53
N HIS A 90 19.97 14.75 1.89
CA HIS A 90 21.27 14.64 1.23
C HIS A 90 21.84 13.20 1.25
N LEU A 91 21.37 12.34 2.17
CA LEU A 91 21.79 10.93 2.27
C LEU A 91 21.09 10.03 1.24
N PHE A 92 20.04 10.51 0.59
CA PHE A 92 19.20 9.77 -0.37
C PHE A 92 19.21 10.41 -1.76
N GLU A 93 19.98 11.48 -1.96
CA GLU A 93 20.11 12.09 -3.28
C GLU A 93 20.90 11.16 -4.22
N PRO A 94 20.35 10.82 -5.40
CA PRO A 94 21.11 10.07 -6.39
C PRO A 94 22.29 10.90 -6.89
N GLY A 95 23.46 10.26 -7.00
CA GLY A 95 24.73 10.94 -7.31
C GLY A 95 24.74 11.67 -8.65
N GLN A 96 24.04 11.17 -9.68
CA GLN A 96 23.86 11.84 -10.97
C GLN A 96 22.45 11.61 -11.52
N ILE A 97 21.75 12.70 -11.82
CA ILE A 97 20.53 12.73 -12.63
C ILE A 97 20.87 13.60 -13.84
N SER A 98 20.49 13.18 -15.05
CA SER A 98 20.72 14.01 -16.22
C SER A 98 19.94 15.34 -16.11
N HIS A 99 20.45 16.40 -16.74
CA HIS A 99 19.76 17.70 -16.73
C HIS A 99 18.36 17.61 -17.35
N ILE A 100 18.22 16.78 -18.38
CA ILE A 100 16.95 16.53 -19.10
C ILE A 100 15.94 15.85 -18.18
N ASP A 101 16.35 14.80 -17.47
CA ASP A 101 15.49 14.10 -16.52
C ASP A 101 15.04 15.04 -15.39
N ARG A 102 15.96 15.91 -14.92
CA ARG A 102 15.66 16.90 -13.88
C ARG A 102 14.59 17.89 -14.33
N GLU A 103 14.67 18.42 -15.55
CA GLU A 103 13.67 19.36 -16.07
C GLU A 103 12.31 18.68 -16.27
N LEU A 104 12.30 17.48 -16.87
CA LEU A 104 11.08 16.70 -17.10
C LEU A 104 10.37 16.37 -15.78
N LEU A 105 11.10 15.89 -14.78
CA LEU A 105 10.58 15.57 -13.45
C LEU A 105 10.01 16.80 -12.76
N SER A 106 10.70 17.95 -12.88
CA SER A 106 10.22 19.21 -12.30
C SER A 106 8.88 19.67 -12.85
N VAL A 107 8.60 19.42 -14.14
CA VAL A 107 7.34 19.80 -14.79
C VAL A 107 6.20 18.93 -14.27
N MET A 108 6.43 17.63 -14.11
CA MET A 108 5.42 16.70 -13.58
C MET A 108 4.99 17.06 -12.15
N TYR A 109 5.90 17.62 -11.36
CA TYR A 109 5.61 18.05 -9.99
C TYR A 109 4.99 19.46 -9.87
N LYS A 110 4.68 20.12 -11.00
CA LYS A 110 4.01 21.43 -10.96
C LYS A 110 2.51 21.23 -10.69
N PRO A 111 1.89 22.10 -9.86
CA PRO A 111 0.44 22.14 -9.72
C PRO A 111 -0.23 22.31 -11.08
N GLY A 112 -1.26 21.50 -11.34
CA GLY A 112 -2.01 21.53 -12.60
C GLY A 112 -1.38 20.74 -13.76
N PHE A 113 -0.29 20.01 -13.54
CA PHE A 113 0.16 18.99 -14.49
C PHE A 113 -0.97 17.98 -14.74
N TYR A 114 -1.21 17.67 -16.01
CA TYR A 114 -2.32 16.83 -16.44
C TYR A 114 -1.95 16.04 -17.69
N GLU A 115 -2.15 14.73 -17.63
CA GLU A 115 -2.06 13.83 -18.77
C GLU A 115 -3.45 13.36 -19.25
N ALA A 116 -3.58 13.10 -20.55
CA ALA A 116 -4.86 12.69 -21.13
C ALA A 116 -5.39 11.37 -20.52
N PRO A 117 -6.67 11.26 -20.14
CA PRO A 117 -7.22 10.07 -19.52
C PRO A 117 -7.37 8.92 -20.52
N PHE A 118 -7.65 7.71 -20.04
CA PHE A 118 -7.91 6.60 -20.94
C PHE A 118 -9.22 6.75 -21.70
N VAL A 119 -9.26 6.15 -22.90
CA VAL A 119 -10.46 6.06 -23.74
C VAL A 119 -10.65 4.61 -24.15
N PHE A 120 -11.88 4.11 -24.09
CA PHE A 120 -12.20 2.76 -24.49
C PHE A 120 -12.77 2.72 -25.91
N GLN A 121 -12.01 2.10 -26.83
CA GLN A 121 -12.42 1.86 -28.22
C GLN A 121 -12.66 0.37 -28.47
N SER A 122 -11.71 -0.48 -28.04
CA SER A 122 -11.79 -1.94 -28.08
C SER A 122 -10.93 -2.52 -26.96
N SER A 123 -11.17 -3.78 -26.60
CA SER A 123 -10.36 -4.45 -25.55
C SER A 123 -8.88 -4.51 -25.90
N ALA A 124 -8.51 -4.77 -27.15
CA ALA A 124 -7.13 -4.83 -27.58
C ALA A 124 -6.44 -3.45 -27.48
N ALA A 125 -7.03 -2.41 -28.07
CA ALA A 125 -6.46 -1.06 -28.04
C ALA A 125 -6.37 -0.51 -26.62
N PHE A 126 -7.37 -0.79 -25.78
CA PHE A 126 -7.36 -0.39 -24.38
C PHE A 126 -6.27 -1.11 -23.58
N ALA A 127 -6.12 -2.44 -23.75
CA ALA A 127 -5.08 -3.21 -23.07
C ALA A 127 -3.66 -2.75 -23.43
N ASP A 128 -3.43 -2.36 -24.69
CA ASP A 128 -2.13 -1.82 -25.13
C ASP A 128 -1.89 -0.43 -24.57
N SER A 129 -2.90 0.45 -24.62
CA SER A 129 -2.83 1.79 -24.03
C SER A 129 -2.58 1.74 -22.52
N TYR A 130 -3.30 0.87 -21.80
CA TYR A 130 -3.15 0.67 -20.36
C TYR A 130 -1.73 0.21 -20.01
N ARG A 131 -1.22 -0.85 -20.67
CA ARG A 131 0.14 -1.37 -20.44
C ARG A 131 1.21 -0.34 -20.73
N GLY A 132 1.10 0.37 -21.85
CA GLY A 132 2.05 1.42 -22.21
C GLY A 132 2.07 2.55 -21.20
N LYS A 133 0.88 3.04 -20.80
CA LYS A 133 0.77 4.17 -19.88
C LYS A 133 1.17 3.84 -18.45
N VAL A 134 0.72 2.71 -17.91
CA VAL A 134 1.11 2.26 -16.56
C VAL A 134 2.60 1.94 -16.51
N GLY A 135 3.14 1.32 -17.56
CA GLY A 135 4.57 1.04 -17.67
C GLY A 135 5.44 2.30 -17.74
N ASP A 136 4.97 3.37 -18.37
CA ASP A 136 5.66 4.66 -18.35
C ASP A 136 5.55 5.35 -16.98
N MET A 137 4.34 5.41 -16.42
CA MET A 137 4.07 5.99 -15.12
C MET A 137 4.89 5.34 -14.01
N LEU A 138 4.93 3.99 -13.93
CA LEU A 138 5.62 3.27 -12.87
C LEU A 138 7.16 3.37 -12.92
N ARG A 139 7.73 3.98 -13.97
CA ARG A 139 9.17 4.33 -14.02
C ARG A 139 9.48 5.67 -13.34
N ARG A 140 8.46 6.44 -12.96
CA ARG A 140 8.66 7.72 -12.29
C ARG A 140 9.21 7.46 -10.88
N PRO A 141 10.21 8.21 -10.41
CA PRO A 141 10.90 7.89 -9.14
C PRO A 141 9.98 7.73 -7.92
N HIS A 142 8.90 8.51 -7.85
CA HIS A 142 8.00 8.58 -6.70
C HIS A 142 6.87 7.54 -6.72
N THR A 143 6.67 6.81 -7.82
CA THR A 143 5.62 5.78 -7.87
C THR A 143 5.92 4.57 -6.99
N ARG A 144 7.13 4.49 -6.44
CA ARG A 144 7.47 3.62 -5.29
C ARG A 144 6.49 3.79 -4.12
N ALA A 145 5.89 4.98 -3.96
CA ALA A 145 4.88 5.24 -2.93
C ALA A 145 3.65 4.33 -3.02
N PHE A 146 3.32 3.78 -4.20
CA PHE A 146 2.23 2.80 -4.35
C PHE A 146 2.46 1.54 -3.50
N ILE A 147 3.72 1.15 -3.25
CA ILE A 147 4.03 0.04 -2.35
C ILE A 147 3.56 0.35 -0.92
N GLY A 148 3.90 1.55 -0.41
CA GLY A 148 3.46 2.02 0.90
C GLY A 148 1.96 2.34 0.99
N MET A 149 1.27 2.56 -0.13
CA MET A 149 -0.20 2.66 -0.14
C MET A 149 -0.88 1.30 0.11
N GLY A 150 -0.15 0.19 -0.02
CA GLY A 150 -0.69 -1.15 0.26
C GLY A 150 -1.81 -1.57 -0.69
N GLY A 151 -2.55 -2.60 -0.27
CA GLY A 151 -3.71 -3.17 -0.92
C GLY A 151 -3.58 -3.33 -2.44
N PRO A 152 -4.59 -2.92 -3.22
CA PRO A 152 -4.56 -3.03 -4.67
C PRO A 152 -3.51 -2.12 -5.33
N TYR A 153 -3.11 -1.02 -4.69
CA TYR A 153 -2.08 -0.11 -5.24
C TYR A 153 -0.73 -0.82 -5.30
N SER A 154 -0.31 -1.40 -4.18
CA SER A 154 0.93 -2.17 -4.07
C SER A 154 0.92 -3.36 -5.04
N TRP A 155 -0.20 -4.08 -5.11
CA TRP A 155 -0.35 -5.21 -6.04
C TRP A 155 -0.17 -4.81 -7.50
N LEU A 156 -0.85 -3.74 -7.94
CA LEU A 156 -0.77 -3.29 -9.31
C LEU A 156 0.61 -2.72 -9.64
N ALA A 157 1.22 -1.98 -8.73
CA ALA A 157 2.57 -1.45 -8.90
C ALA A 157 3.58 -2.59 -9.08
N GLU A 158 3.55 -3.61 -8.21
CA GLU A 158 4.39 -4.80 -8.33
C GLU A 158 4.13 -5.57 -9.63
N ARG A 159 2.86 -5.75 -10.00
CA ARG A 159 2.49 -6.55 -11.18
C ARG A 159 2.97 -5.94 -12.49
N TRP A 160 2.94 -4.62 -12.60
CA TRP A 160 3.21 -3.89 -13.85
C TRP A 160 4.54 -3.13 -13.84
N GLY A 161 5.14 -2.93 -12.67
CA GLY A 161 6.43 -2.28 -12.49
C GLY A 161 7.60 -3.24 -12.69
N VAL A 162 8.82 -2.69 -12.67
CA VAL A 162 10.05 -3.49 -12.79
C VAL A 162 10.52 -3.94 -11.41
N ASN A 163 10.83 -3.01 -10.51
CA ASN A 163 11.34 -3.30 -9.15
C ASN A 163 10.79 -2.34 -8.07
N PRO A 164 9.47 -2.08 -8.01
CA PRO A 164 8.91 -1.03 -7.16
C PRO A 164 9.14 -1.27 -5.65
N ILE A 165 9.25 -2.54 -5.22
CA ILE A 165 9.52 -2.90 -3.82
C ILE A 165 10.96 -2.53 -3.44
N ALA A 166 11.95 -2.87 -4.28
CA ALA A 166 13.34 -2.48 -4.05
C ALA A 166 13.48 -0.96 -4.02
N ASP A 167 12.83 -0.26 -4.95
CA ASP A 167 12.80 1.19 -4.99
C ASP A 167 12.18 1.78 -3.70
N PHE A 168 11.07 1.23 -3.22
CA PHE A 168 10.45 1.67 -1.97
C PHE A 168 11.37 1.44 -0.75
N MET A 169 12.05 0.30 -0.70
CA MET A 169 12.98 -0.06 0.37
C MET A 169 14.30 0.72 0.33
N SER A 170 14.59 1.41 -0.79
CA SER A 170 15.80 2.23 -0.97
C SER A 170 15.68 3.64 -0.39
N GLY A 171 14.51 4.03 0.13
CA GLY A 171 14.28 5.36 0.68
C GLY A 171 13.54 6.34 -0.24
N PRO A 172 13.42 7.61 0.19
CA PRO A 172 12.63 8.61 -0.52
C PRO A 172 13.22 8.96 -1.89
N SER A 173 12.35 9.18 -2.87
CA SER A 173 12.75 9.55 -4.22
C SER A 173 13.16 11.02 -4.33
N ILE A 174 13.61 11.40 -5.53
CA ILE A 174 13.97 12.78 -5.86
C ILE A 174 12.81 13.78 -5.73
N GLN A 175 11.56 13.29 -5.77
CA GLN A 175 10.38 14.11 -5.51
C GLN A 175 10.50 14.80 -4.14
N VAL A 176 10.87 14.01 -3.13
CA VAL A 176 11.09 14.47 -1.77
C VAL A 176 12.46 15.14 -1.66
N THR A 177 13.53 14.43 -2.02
CA THR A 177 14.90 14.82 -1.64
C THR A 177 15.40 16.07 -2.35
N ARG A 178 14.99 16.28 -3.61
CA ARG A 178 15.40 17.45 -4.41
C ARG A 178 14.30 18.46 -4.67
N HIS A 179 13.10 17.99 -4.93
CA HIS A 179 12.00 18.89 -5.28
C HIS A 179 11.22 19.37 -4.06
N PHE A 180 11.45 18.79 -2.86
CA PHE A 180 10.70 19.11 -1.65
C PHE A 180 9.18 19.03 -1.90
N ARG A 181 8.78 18.01 -2.65
CA ARG A 181 7.41 17.65 -3.00
C ARG A 181 7.06 16.30 -2.39
N GLY A 182 5.81 15.89 -2.53
CA GLY A 182 5.28 14.67 -1.93
C GLY A 182 4.45 14.97 -0.69
N GLY A 183 4.22 13.93 0.11
CA GLY A 183 3.48 14.02 1.37
C GLY A 183 4.37 14.57 2.49
N ASN A 184 3.74 15.23 3.45
CA ASN A 184 4.40 15.70 4.67
C ASN A 184 3.37 15.86 5.80
N ASP A 185 3.87 15.99 7.03
CA ASP A 185 3.04 16.10 8.23
C ASP A 185 2.78 17.55 8.67
N SER A 186 2.99 18.56 7.80
CA SER A 186 2.91 19.97 8.18
C SER A 186 1.50 20.42 8.59
N ALA A 187 0.46 19.72 8.14
CA ALA A 187 -0.92 19.99 8.49
C ALA A 187 -1.29 19.46 9.89
N GLU A 188 -0.43 18.67 10.53
CA GLU A 188 -0.70 18.08 11.83
C GLU A 188 -0.35 19.03 12.99
N LYS A 189 -1.11 18.95 14.09
CA LYS A 189 -0.96 19.82 15.27
C LYS A 189 0.46 19.85 15.86
N ASN A 190 1.19 18.75 15.74
CA ASN A 190 2.55 18.59 16.27
C ASN A 190 3.52 18.12 15.18
N ALA A 191 3.52 18.76 14.00
CA ALA A 191 4.35 18.38 12.86
C ALA A 191 5.83 18.11 13.25
N LEU A 192 6.35 16.95 12.85
CA LEU A 192 7.74 16.53 13.00
C LEU A 192 8.61 17.08 11.85
N GLY A 193 8.00 17.58 10.78
CA GLY A 193 8.71 18.03 9.58
C GLY A 193 9.29 16.84 8.81
N ILE A 194 8.52 15.76 8.72
CA ILE A 194 8.88 14.56 7.95
C ILE A 194 8.19 14.60 6.59
N HIS A 195 8.86 14.03 5.59
CA HIS A 195 8.40 14.00 4.21
C HIS A 195 8.51 12.59 3.64
N TRP A 196 7.59 12.23 2.75
CA TRP A 196 7.56 10.93 2.07
C TRP A 196 7.05 11.10 0.63
N ASP A 197 7.35 10.12 -0.23
CA ASP A 197 6.86 10.16 -1.60
C ASP A 197 5.34 10.07 -1.66
N GLN A 198 4.74 10.78 -2.61
CA GLN A 198 3.29 10.74 -2.81
C GLN A 198 2.98 10.74 -4.30
N VAL A 199 2.01 9.91 -4.68
CA VAL A 199 1.43 9.87 -6.02
C VAL A 199 0.21 10.76 -6.11
N SER A 200 -0.03 11.30 -7.30
CA SER A 200 -1.22 12.10 -7.56
C SER A 200 -2.48 11.24 -7.70
N SER A 201 -3.66 11.87 -7.60
CA SER A 201 -4.94 11.22 -7.91
C SER A 201 -5.00 10.74 -9.36
N GLN A 202 -4.42 11.50 -10.29
CA GLN A 202 -4.33 11.14 -11.70
C GLN A 202 -3.50 9.85 -11.90
N GLU A 203 -2.38 9.71 -11.22
CA GLU A 203 -1.55 8.49 -11.31
C GLU A 203 -2.26 7.30 -10.68
N THR A 204 -2.99 7.52 -9.59
CA THR A 204 -3.91 6.53 -9.04
C THR A 204 -4.95 6.10 -10.08
N ASP A 205 -5.62 7.04 -10.74
CA ASP A 205 -6.59 6.77 -11.80
C ASP A 205 -5.96 5.96 -12.95
N PHE A 206 -4.72 6.26 -13.33
CA PHE A 206 -4.00 5.50 -14.35
C PHE A 206 -3.71 4.07 -13.90
N LEU A 207 -3.28 3.86 -12.66
CA LEU A 207 -3.00 2.53 -12.12
C LEU A 207 -4.22 1.61 -12.20
N PHE A 208 -5.43 2.12 -11.90
CA PHE A 208 -6.68 1.38 -11.98
C PHE A 208 -7.32 1.33 -13.37
N GLY A 209 -6.72 1.96 -14.38
CA GLY A 209 -7.27 2.03 -15.73
C GLY A 209 -8.60 2.79 -15.79
N HIS A 210 -8.70 3.89 -15.03
CA HIS A 210 -9.90 4.71 -14.95
C HIS A 210 -10.20 5.41 -16.28
N ILE A 211 -11.48 5.40 -16.63
CA ILE A 211 -12.07 6.18 -17.71
C ILE A 211 -13.09 7.13 -17.06
N PRO A 212 -12.89 8.45 -17.17
CA PRO A 212 -13.81 9.41 -16.58
C PRO A 212 -15.19 9.34 -17.23
N ALA A 213 -16.21 9.73 -16.45
CA ALA A 213 -17.57 9.82 -16.94
C ALA A 213 -17.70 10.85 -18.08
N THR A 214 -18.60 10.57 -19.01
CA THR A 214 -19.00 11.49 -20.08
C THR A 214 -20.52 11.63 -20.06
N LYS A 215 -21.08 12.54 -20.87
CA LYS A 215 -22.54 12.68 -21.00
C LYS A 215 -23.25 11.38 -21.39
N GLN A 216 -22.56 10.49 -22.10
CA GLN A 216 -23.13 9.27 -22.66
C GLN A 216 -22.81 8.01 -21.83
N TYR A 217 -21.71 8.02 -21.10
CA TYR A 217 -21.20 6.83 -20.41
C TYR A 217 -20.79 7.16 -18.98
N PRO A 218 -21.14 6.30 -18.00
CA PRO A 218 -20.63 6.45 -16.64
C PRO A 218 -19.11 6.24 -16.62
N GLU A 219 -18.49 6.66 -15.52
CA GLU A 219 -17.10 6.31 -15.25
C GLU A 219 -16.90 4.79 -15.12
N ARG A 220 -15.69 4.35 -15.47
CA ARG A 220 -15.32 2.93 -15.53
C ARG A 220 -13.89 2.73 -15.06
N TRP A 221 -13.57 1.54 -14.57
CA TRP A 221 -12.22 1.14 -14.18
C TRP A 221 -11.88 -0.26 -14.69
N LEU A 222 -10.62 -0.47 -15.03
CA LEU A 222 -10.11 -1.78 -15.43
C LEU A 222 -9.89 -2.72 -14.24
N TYR A 223 -9.49 -2.15 -13.10
CA TYR A 223 -9.42 -2.81 -11.80
C TYR A 223 -10.34 -2.08 -10.81
N PRO A 224 -10.97 -2.76 -9.84
CA PRO A 224 -11.78 -2.10 -8.84
C PRO A 224 -10.89 -1.28 -7.89
N PRO A 225 -11.11 0.05 -7.75
CA PRO A 225 -10.44 0.86 -6.74
C PRO A 225 -10.88 0.47 -5.31
N GLU A 226 -10.12 0.89 -4.31
CA GLU A 226 -10.32 0.50 -2.90
C GLU A 226 -11.75 0.79 -2.40
N HIS A 227 -12.30 1.97 -2.68
CA HIS A 227 -13.67 2.32 -2.26
C HIS A 227 -14.75 1.42 -2.88
N ILE A 228 -14.50 0.84 -4.06
CA ILE A 228 -15.40 -0.16 -4.69
C ILE A 228 -15.24 -1.53 -4.00
N LEU A 229 -14.01 -1.87 -3.59
CA LEU A 229 -13.72 -3.09 -2.86
C LEU A 229 -14.32 -3.06 -1.46
N ASP A 230 -14.18 -1.96 -0.72
CA ASP A 230 -14.74 -1.77 0.62
C ASP A 230 -16.26 -1.99 0.66
N GLU A 231 -16.96 -1.57 -0.40
CA GLU A 231 -18.41 -1.68 -0.48
C GLU A 231 -18.93 -3.08 -0.86
N TRP A 232 -18.24 -3.80 -1.76
CA TRP A 232 -18.81 -5.02 -2.37
C TRP A 232 -17.91 -6.25 -2.36
N CYS A 233 -16.64 -6.16 -1.97
CA CYS A 233 -15.73 -7.30 -1.95
C CYS A 233 -15.56 -7.80 -0.51
N ASP A 234 -16.14 -8.96 -0.19
CA ASP A 234 -15.99 -9.52 1.16
C ASP A 234 -14.56 -10.00 1.43
N HIS A 235 -13.79 -10.27 0.38
CA HIS A 235 -12.37 -10.62 0.46
C HIS A 235 -11.48 -9.43 0.83
N TRP A 236 -11.96 -8.20 0.66
CA TRP A 236 -11.20 -7.00 1.01
C TRP A 236 -11.58 -6.51 2.40
N THR A 237 -10.61 -6.56 3.31
CA THR A 237 -10.77 -6.09 4.70
C THR A 237 -9.70 -5.05 5.06
N GLY A 238 -8.99 -4.50 4.07
CA GLY A 238 -7.81 -3.64 4.27
C GLY A 238 -6.48 -4.40 4.35
N GLU A 239 -6.47 -5.69 4.00
CA GLU A 239 -5.30 -6.56 3.94
C GLU A 239 -5.42 -7.49 2.73
N TRP A 240 -4.29 -7.80 2.09
CA TRP A 240 -4.26 -8.70 0.94
C TRP A 240 -4.33 -10.16 1.37
N ASN A 241 -5.11 -10.96 0.64
CA ASN A 241 -5.27 -12.40 0.90
C ASN A 241 -5.39 -13.21 -0.40
N ALA A 242 -5.47 -14.53 -0.27
CA ALA A 242 -5.55 -15.44 -1.42
C ALA A 242 -6.83 -15.27 -2.28
N GLY A 243 -7.90 -14.70 -1.72
CA GLY A 243 -9.11 -14.35 -2.44
C GLY A 243 -8.90 -13.12 -3.33
N MET A 244 -8.34 -12.05 -2.76
CA MET A 244 -7.95 -10.84 -3.49
C MET A 244 -6.97 -11.14 -4.62
N GLU A 245 -5.96 -11.96 -4.35
CA GLU A 245 -5.00 -12.42 -5.34
C GLU A 245 -5.69 -13.11 -6.53
N ALA A 246 -6.63 -14.02 -6.26
CA ALA A 246 -7.35 -14.74 -7.30
C ALA A 246 -8.22 -13.81 -8.17
N ILE A 247 -8.87 -12.83 -7.57
CA ILE A 247 -9.69 -11.83 -8.28
C ILE A 247 -8.80 -10.99 -9.21
N PHE A 248 -7.70 -10.44 -8.69
CA PHE A 248 -6.82 -9.57 -9.46
C PHE A 248 -6.04 -10.32 -10.56
N LEU A 249 -5.64 -11.58 -10.31
CA LEU A 249 -5.10 -12.45 -11.34
C LEU A 249 -6.12 -12.78 -12.43
N CYS A 250 -7.39 -12.99 -12.09
CA CYS A 250 -8.46 -13.21 -13.07
C CYS A 250 -8.61 -11.99 -13.99
N ILE A 251 -8.67 -10.78 -13.42
CA ILE A 251 -8.74 -9.53 -14.20
C ILE A 251 -7.51 -9.40 -15.10
N THR A 252 -6.31 -9.60 -14.55
CA THR A 252 -5.05 -9.51 -15.27
C THR A 252 -4.92 -10.53 -16.41
N SER A 253 -5.48 -11.72 -16.23
CA SER A 253 -5.53 -12.74 -17.28
C SER A 253 -6.33 -12.28 -18.51
N LYS A 254 -7.37 -11.45 -18.33
CA LYS A 254 -8.17 -10.90 -19.44
C LYS A 254 -7.40 -9.82 -20.21
N ILE A 255 -6.48 -9.11 -19.55
CA ILE A 255 -5.63 -8.07 -20.15
C ILE A 255 -4.48 -8.69 -20.95
N THR A 256 -3.87 -9.75 -20.40
CA THR A 256 -2.64 -10.37 -20.94
C THR A 256 -2.90 -11.48 -21.97
N ARG A 257 -4.14 -11.95 -22.09
CA ARG A 257 -4.55 -12.94 -23.11
C ARG A 257 -4.34 -12.39 -24.53
N SER A 258 -4.19 -13.29 -25.51
CA SER A 258 -4.12 -12.96 -26.93
C SER A 258 -5.29 -13.63 -27.68
N PRO A 259 -6.27 -12.87 -28.21
CA PRO A 259 -6.43 -11.42 -28.06
C PRO A 259 -6.89 -11.01 -26.65
N PRO A 260 -6.61 -9.77 -26.20
CA PRO A 260 -7.11 -9.27 -24.93
C PRO A 260 -8.64 -9.17 -24.91
N THR A 261 -9.25 -9.55 -23.79
CA THR A 261 -10.72 -9.55 -23.59
C THR A 261 -11.15 -8.69 -22.40
N ALA A 262 -10.24 -7.91 -21.81
CA ALA A 262 -10.58 -7.06 -20.67
C ALA A 262 -11.46 -5.88 -21.11
N VAL A 263 -12.43 -5.55 -20.28
CA VAL A 263 -13.36 -4.43 -20.49
C VAL A 263 -13.48 -3.68 -19.16
N PRO A 264 -13.20 -2.36 -19.14
CA PRO A 264 -13.41 -1.54 -17.96
C PRO A 264 -14.89 -1.54 -17.54
N LEU A 265 -15.13 -1.74 -16.26
CA LEU A 265 -16.48 -1.85 -15.70
C LEU A 265 -16.86 -0.57 -14.97
N SER A 266 -18.15 -0.23 -15.05
CA SER A 266 -18.71 0.83 -14.20
C SER A 266 -18.84 0.33 -12.76
N ARG A 267 -19.16 1.26 -11.85
CA ARG A 267 -19.44 0.94 -10.44
C ARG A 267 -20.41 -0.24 -10.25
N LYS A 268 -21.55 -0.22 -10.95
CA LYS A 268 -22.53 -1.34 -10.95
C LYS A 268 -22.01 -2.61 -11.59
N GLY A 269 -21.14 -2.49 -12.59
CA GLY A 269 -20.48 -3.65 -13.20
C GLY A 269 -19.57 -4.36 -12.20
N TRP A 270 -18.77 -3.59 -11.45
CA TRP A 270 -17.94 -4.13 -10.37
C TRP A 270 -18.77 -4.71 -9.22
N GLU A 271 -19.87 -4.06 -8.81
CA GLU A 271 -20.79 -4.62 -7.81
C GLU A 271 -21.26 -6.04 -8.20
N ALA A 272 -21.68 -6.23 -9.45
CA ALA A 272 -22.14 -7.53 -9.94
C ALA A 272 -21.00 -8.57 -10.01
N ASP A 273 -19.84 -8.16 -10.52
CA ASP A 273 -18.65 -9.03 -10.66
C ASP A 273 -18.13 -9.48 -9.29
N LEU A 274 -17.91 -8.55 -8.34
CA LEU A 274 -17.38 -8.85 -7.01
C LEU A 274 -18.34 -9.71 -6.17
N ARG A 275 -19.65 -9.47 -6.24
CA ARG A 275 -20.63 -10.33 -5.56
C ARG A 275 -20.60 -11.77 -6.03
N SER A 276 -20.23 -12.02 -7.28
CA SER A 276 -20.07 -13.39 -7.79
C SER A 276 -18.88 -14.10 -7.13
N HIS A 277 -17.82 -13.36 -6.77
CA HIS A 277 -16.64 -13.86 -6.08
C HIS A 277 -16.87 -14.09 -4.58
N ASN A 278 -17.77 -13.35 -3.94
CA ASN A 278 -18.06 -13.50 -2.50
C ASN A 278 -18.71 -14.84 -2.14
N ARG A 279 -19.31 -15.54 -3.10
CA ARG A 279 -19.99 -16.83 -2.87
C ARG A 279 -19.10 -18.06 -3.16
N GLY A 280 -17.82 -17.84 -3.46
CA GLY A 280 -16.88 -18.92 -3.82
C GLY A 280 -16.21 -19.58 -2.62
N ASN A 281 -15.51 -20.70 -2.88
CA ASN A 281 -14.79 -21.49 -1.87
C ASN A 281 -13.64 -20.74 -1.16
N LYS A 282 -13.27 -19.55 -1.67
CA LYS A 282 -12.22 -18.69 -1.09
C LYS A 282 -12.79 -17.56 -0.24
N ALA A 283 -14.10 -17.49 -0.04
CA ALA A 283 -14.71 -16.46 0.80
C ALA A 283 -14.07 -16.49 2.19
N PRO A 284 -13.76 -15.34 2.79
CA PRO A 284 -13.13 -15.31 4.11
C PRO A 284 -14.09 -15.88 5.15
N ALA A 285 -13.54 -16.66 6.08
CA ALA A 285 -14.33 -17.27 7.16
C ALA A 285 -14.91 -16.22 8.13
N TYR A 286 -14.27 -15.06 8.22
CA TYR A 286 -14.67 -13.96 9.07
C TYR A 286 -14.43 -12.62 8.35
N LYS A 287 -15.36 -11.68 8.51
CA LYS A 287 -15.24 -10.31 8.02
C LYS A 287 -15.12 -9.38 9.24
N PRO A 288 -13.94 -8.80 9.49
CA PRO A 288 -13.75 -7.88 10.61
C PRO A 288 -14.64 -6.65 10.53
N GLU A 289 -15.23 -6.27 11.66
CA GLU A 289 -15.95 -5.02 11.85
C GLU A 289 -15.08 -4.01 12.63
N GLU A 290 -15.48 -2.73 12.65
CA GLU A 290 -14.68 -1.68 13.30
C GLU A 290 -14.55 -1.90 14.83
N GLU A 291 -15.60 -2.46 15.42
CA GLU A 291 -15.67 -2.86 16.83
C GLU A 291 -14.58 -3.88 17.17
N ASP A 292 -14.30 -4.83 16.29
CA ASP A 292 -13.28 -5.86 16.55
C ASP A 292 -11.88 -5.27 16.68
N PHE A 293 -11.56 -4.32 15.79
CA PHE A 293 -10.30 -3.62 15.88
C PHE A 293 -10.27 -2.76 17.16
N THR A 294 -11.42 -2.21 17.58
CA THR A 294 -11.51 -1.30 18.73
C THR A 294 -11.24 -2.09 20.01
N ASP A 295 -11.83 -3.26 20.14
CA ASP A 295 -11.58 -4.22 21.21
C ASP A 295 -10.11 -4.65 21.28
N ALA A 296 -9.45 -4.83 20.13
CA ALA A 296 -8.03 -5.15 20.08
C ALA A 296 -7.17 -3.97 20.57
N LYS A 297 -7.52 -2.75 20.18
CA LYS A 297 -6.84 -1.51 20.64
C LYS A 297 -7.00 -1.30 22.14
N GLU A 298 -8.20 -1.49 22.67
CA GLU A 298 -8.48 -1.42 24.11
C GLU A 298 -7.71 -2.51 24.87
N GLY A 299 -7.57 -3.70 24.28
CA GLY A 299 -6.73 -4.76 24.84
C GLY A 299 -5.26 -4.37 25.01
N LEU A 300 -4.68 -3.68 24.01
CA LEU A 300 -3.32 -3.13 24.10
C LEU A 300 -3.19 -2.07 25.19
N GLN A 301 -4.18 -1.17 25.28
CA GLN A 301 -4.26 -0.13 26.31
C GLN A 301 -4.35 -0.71 27.72
N ALA A 302 -5.23 -1.68 27.93
CA ALA A 302 -5.42 -2.33 29.22
C ALA A 302 -4.16 -3.08 29.70
N ALA A 303 -3.34 -3.57 28.75
CA ALA A 303 -2.04 -4.17 29.06
C ALA A 303 -0.96 -3.12 29.38
N GLY A 304 -1.21 -1.83 29.21
CA GLY A 304 -0.22 -0.77 29.41
C GLY A 304 0.78 -0.62 28.26
N LEU A 305 0.50 -1.21 27.10
CA LEU A 305 1.35 -1.09 25.92
C LEU A 305 1.13 0.26 25.21
N PRO A 306 2.13 0.77 24.47
CA PRO A 306 1.94 1.95 23.63
C PRO A 306 0.75 1.75 22.70
N VAL A 307 -0.06 2.77 22.48
CA VAL A 307 -1.30 2.64 21.69
C VAL A 307 -1.11 2.95 20.21
N ASP A 308 0.02 3.57 19.87
CA ASP A 308 0.28 4.12 18.55
C ASP A 308 1.77 4.04 18.22
N TRP A 309 2.10 3.46 17.08
CA TRP A 309 3.42 3.52 16.45
C TRP A 309 3.53 4.63 15.41
N ASN A 310 2.41 5.26 15.04
CA ASN A 310 2.40 6.34 14.08
C ASN A 310 3.31 7.46 14.56
N ARG A 311 4.14 7.94 13.65
CA ARG A 311 5.10 9.02 13.85
C ARG A 311 6.21 8.70 14.86
N GLN A 312 6.45 7.41 15.13
CA GLN A 312 7.61 6.96 15.89
C GLN A 312 8.80 6.68 14.98
N LYS A 313 10.01 6.99 15.46
CA LYS A 313 11.24 6.54 14.79
C LYS A 313 11.28 5.02 14.77
N LEU A 314 11.63 4.43 13.64
CA LEU A 314 11.72 2.98 13.47
C LEU A 314 12.63 2.34 14.52
N THR A 315 13.78 2.96 14.81
CA THR A 315 14.74 2.48 15.81
C THR A 315 14.25 2.57 17.26
N ALA A 316 13.16 3.31 17.51
CA ALA A 316 12.58 3.46 18.84
C ALA A 316 11.41 2.50 19.10
N ILE A 317 10.91 1.81 18.06
CA ILE A 317 9.82 0.85 18.20
C ILE A 317 10.37 -0.46 18.76
N ILE A 318 9.88 -0.85 19.95
CA ILE A 318 10.25 -2.09 20.61
C ILE A 318 9.38 -3.24 20.08
N VAL A 319 10.03 -4.30 19.60
CA VAL A 319 9.36 -5.50 19.09
C VAL A 319 10.01 -6.73 19.72
N PRO A 320 9.24 -7.65 20.32
CA PRO A 320 7.80 -7.59 20.54
C PRO A 320 7.45 -6.61 21.69
N GLU A 321 6.29 -5.95 21.64
CA GLU A 321 5.93 -4.92 22.63
C GLU A 321 5.71 -5.50 24.03
N TYR A 322 5.29 -6.76 24.13
CA TYR A 322 5.11 -7.43 25.42
C TYR A 322 6.38 -7.51 26.27
N THR A 323 7.56 -7.20 25.72
CA THR A 323 8.82 -7.09 26.50
C THR A 323 8.85 -5.88 27.42
N ILE A 324 7.90 -4.96 27.29
CA ILE A 324 7.71 -3.80 28.17
C ILE A 324 6.99 -4.20 29.47
N LEU A 325 6.27 -5.33 29.48
CA LEU A 325 5.46 -5.83 30.60
C LEU A 325 6.29 -6.54 31.68
#